data_AF-A0A2D7VL85-F1
#
_entry.id   AF-A0A2D7VL85-F1
#
_cell.length_a   1.000
_cell.length_b   1.000
_cell.length_c   1.000
_cell.angle_alpha   90.00
_cell.angle_beta   90.00
_cell.angle_gamma   90.00
#
_symmetry.space_group_name_H-M   'P 1'
#
loop_
_entity.id
_entity.type
_entity.pdbx_description
1 polymer ?
#
loop_
_entity_poly.entity_id
_entity_poly.type
_entity_poly.pdbx_seq_one_letter_code
_entity_poly.pdbx_strand_id
1 'polypeptide(L)'
;MANESKADEIPEELLSFPCEFQIKAMGKQVTGFDDRVREIVSRHLHGGKILDLRIRESGSSKYVSVSCTIEATSRQQLDAIYMDLNSENDILLTL
;
A
#
# COMPACT_ATOMS: atom_id res chain seq x y z
N MET A 1 20.03 -15.56 -1.40
CA MET A 1 20.17 -14.12 -1.12
C MET A 1 19.00 -13.69 -0.27
N ALA A 2 19.28 -13.24 0.95
CA ALA A 2 18.30 -12.77 1.91
C ALA A 2 17.77 -11.40 1.49
N ASN A 3 16.46 -11.21 1.55
CA ASN A 3 15.95 -10.00 2.18
C ASN A 3 14.72 -10.39 3.00
N GLU A 4 14.83 -10.10 4.29
CA GLU A 4 13.99 -10.59 5.37
C GLU A 4 12.56 -10.05 5.23
N SER A 5 11.61 -10.96 4.99
CA SER A 5 10.19 -10.71 5.23
C SER A 5 9.95 -10.57 6.73
N LYS A 6 10.31 -9.41 7.29
CA LYS A 6 9.90 -9.01 8.63
C LYS A 6 8.64 -8.17 8.49
N ALA A 7 7.55 -8.81 8.11
CA ALA A 7 6.21 -8.24 8.22
C ALA A 7 5.84 -8.23 9.71
N ASP A 8 6.45 -7.27 10.42
CA ASP A 8 6.10 -6.71 11.71
C ASP A 8 5.03 -7.50 12.47
N GLU A 9 5.42 -8.45 13.32
CA GLU A 9 4.52 -9.26 14.14
C GLU A 9 3.90 -8.39 15.26
N ILE A 10 3.13 -7.36 14.88
CA ILE A 10 2.20 -6.66 15.76
C ILE A 10 1.16 -7.71 16.17
N PRO A 11 1.09 -8.11 17.45
CA PRO A 11 0.05 -9.02 17.90
C PRO A 11 -1.31 -8.39 17.54
N GLU A 12 -2.24 -9.17 17.00
CA GLU A 12 -3.59 -8.70 16.65
C GLU A 12 -4.28 -8.02 17.84
N GLU A 13 -3.83 -8.32 19.06
CA GLU A 13 -4.30 -7.76 20.33
C GLU A 13 -3.78 -6.34 20.65
N LEU A 14 -2.77 -5.83 19.93
CA LEU A 14 -2.20 -4.48 20.13
C LEU A 14 -2.68 -3.43 19.12
N LEU A 15 -3.38 -3.85 18.06
CA LEU A 15 -3.94 -2.95 17.05
C LEU A 15 -5.38 -2.59 17.42
N SER A 16 -5.59 -1.36 17.89
CA SER A 16 -6.93 -0.82 18.18
C SER A 16 -7.58 -0.26 16.92
N PHE A 17 -8.30 -1.10 16.17
CA PHE A 17 -9.02 -0.66 14.98
C PHE A 17 -10.28 0.17 15.32
N PRO A 18 -10.65 1.20 14.52
CA PRO A 18 -9.98 1.65 13.29
C PRO A 18 -8.69 2.45 13.55
N CYS A 19 -7.64 2.18 12.79
CA CYS A 19 -6.38 2.95 12.81
C CYS A 19 -6.06 3.49 11.42
N GLU A 20 -5.45 4.67 11.38
CA GLU A 20 -4.95 5.25 10.14
C GLU A 20 -3.57 4.64 9.81
N PHE A 21 -3.45 4.00 8.65
CA PHE A 21 -2.22 3.40 8.16
C PHE A 21 -1.80 4.04 6.84
N GLN A 22 -0.54 4.42 6.75
CA GLN A 22 0.05 4.91 5.51
C GLN A 22 0.78 3.80 4.79
N ILE A 23 0.24 3.38 3.65
CA ILE A 23 0.83 2.40 2.75
C ILE A 23 1.63 3.16 1.70
N LYS A 24 2.90 2.82 1.52
CA LYS A 24 3.75 3.45 0.50
C LYS A 24 4.20 2.43 -0.53
N ALA A 25 3.69 2.55 -1.75
CA ALA A 25 4.12 1.76 -2.90
C ALA A 25 5.13 2.55 -3.74
N MET A 26 6.28 1.94 -4.04
CA MET A 26 7.26 2.46 -4.98
C MET A 26 7.36 1.52 -6.18
N GLY A 27 7.26 2.09 -7.37
CA GLY A 27 7.19 1.33 -8.61
C GLY A 27 7.81 2.07 -9.79
N LYS A 28 7.77 1.43 -10.95
CA LYS A 28 8.06 2.10 -12.22
C LYS A 28 6.98 3.13 -12.50
N GLN A 29 7.38 4.26 -13.07
CA GLN A 29 6.40 5.26 -13.50
C GLN A 29 5.64 4.71 -14.71
N VAL A 30 4.41 4.27 -14.47
CA VAL A 30 3.46 3.84 -15.50
C VAL A 30 2.27 4.77 -15.47
N THR A 31 1.77 5.15 -16.65
CA THR A 31 0.56 5.96 -16.78
C THR A 31 -0.62 5.21 -16.15
N GLY A 32 -1.28 5.80 -15.16
CA GLY A 32 -2.40 5.18 -14.44
C GLY A 32 -2.00 4.29 -13.25
N PHE A 33 -0.74 4.34 -12.83
CA PHE A 33 -0.29 3.62 -11.63
C PHE A 33 -1.05 4.05 -10.36
N ASP A 34 -1.36 5.34 -10.22
CA ASP A 34 -2.13 5.88 -9.10
C ASP A 34 -3.58 5.39 -9.09
N ASP A 35 -4.24 5.37 -10.26
CA ASP A 35 -5.61 4.88 -10.40
C ASP A 35 -5.67 3.37 -10.07
N ARG A 36 -4.67 2.61 -10.54
CA ARG A 36 -4.51 1.19 -10.24
C ARG A 36 -4.36 0.93 -8.74
N VAL A 37 -3.42 1.62 -8.08
CA VAL A 37 -3.19 1.50 -6.63
C VAL A 37 -4.45 1.89 -5.87
N ARG A 38 -5.12 2.98 -6.27
CA ARG A 38 -6.37 3.42 -5.66
C ARG A 38 -7.47 2.37 -5.82
N GLU A 39 -7.63 1.78 -6.99
CA GLU A 39 -8.63 0.75 -7.26
C GLU A 39 -8.40 -0.49 -6.40
N ILE A 40 -7.14 -0.95 -6.32
CA ILE A 40 -6.70 -2.06 -5.47
C ILE A 40 -6.98 -1.77 -3.99
N VAL A 41 -6.57 -0.61 -3.50
CA VAL A 41 -6.82 -0.23 -2.12
C VAL A 41 -8.33 -0.15 -1.87
N SER A 42 -9.09 0.51 -2.75
CA SER A 42 -10.53 0.71 -2.60
C SER A 42 -11.32 -0.60 -2.60
N ARG A 43 -10.95 -1.60 -3.42
CA ARG A 43 -11.62 -2.91 -3.42
C ARG A 43 -11.39 -3.68 -2.13
N HIS A 44 -10.22 -3.54 -1.51
CA HIS A 44 -9.90 -4.22 -0.25
C HIS A 44 -10.45 -3.50 0.98
N LEU A 45 -10.79 -2.21 0.84
CA LEU A 45 -11.27 -1.43 1.97
C LEU A 45 -12.61 -1.91 2.52
N HIS A 46 -13.51 -2.54 1.74
CA HIS A 46 -14.77 -3.18 2.20
C HIS A 46 -15.50 -2.46 3.38
N GLY A 47 -15.47 -1.12 3.42
CA GLY A 47 -15.98 -0.30 4.54
C GLY A 47 -14.99 0.72 5.11
N GLY A 48 -13.69 0.53 4.92
CA GLY A 48 -12.63 1.50 5.21
C GLY A 48 -12.59 2.63 4.17
N LYS A 49 -11.89 3.71 4.53
CA LYS A 49 -11.77 4.92 3.68
C LYS A 49 -10.31 5.19 3.34
N ILE A 50 -10.07 5.59 2.09
CA ILE A 50 -8.80 6.24 1.71
C ILE A 50 -8.89 7.67 2.24
N LEU A 51 -8.01 7.99 3.18
CA LEU A 51 -7.94 9.29 3.85
C LEU A 51 -7.12 10.29 3.03
N ASP A 52 -5.99 9.83 2.47
CA ASP A 52 -5.10 10.66 1.65
C ASP A 52 -4.43 9.79 0.59
N LEU A 53 -4.17 10.36 -0.58
CA LEU A 53 -3.42 9.72 -1.66
C LEU A 53 -2.41 10.73 -2.20
N ARG A 54 -1.12 10.48 -1.98
CA ARG A 54 -0.04 11.30 -2.52
C ARG A 54 0.77 10.53 -3.53
N ILE A 55 0.93 11.13 -4.69
CA ILE A 55 1.75 10.60 -5.75
C ILE A 55 2.96 11.51 -5.87
N ARG A 56 4.14 10.89 -5.84
CA ARG A 56 5.41 11.57 -6.01
C ARG A 56 6.13 10.93 -7.17
N GLU A 57 6.15 11.64 -8.28
CA GLU A 57 6.96 11.31 -9.44
C GLU A 57 8.42 11.65 -9.12
N SER A 58 9.34 10.72 -9.41
CA SER A 58 10.77 11.02 -9.32
C SER A 58 11.18 11.80 -10.56
N GLY A 59 11.86 12.94 -10.40
CA GLY A 59 12.22 13.84 -11.51
C GLY A 59 13.07 13.20 -12.63
N SER A 60 13.60 11.99 -12.43
CA SER A 60 14.25 11.19 -13.48
C SER A 60 13.30 10.33 -14.32
N SER A 61 11.97 10.47 -14.13
CA SER A 61 10.88 9.79 -14.86
C SER A 61 10.93 8.25 -14.93
N LYS A 62 11.75 7.61 -14.08
CA LYS A 62 11.90 6.14 -14.05
C LYS A 62 11.06 5.48 -12.97
N TYR A 63 10.77 6.22 -11.90
CA TYR A 63 10.11 5.66 -10.71
C TYR A 63 9.07 6.63 -10.16
N VAL A 64 8.00 6.06 -9.63
CA VAL A 64 6.92 6.76 -8.93
C VAL A 64 6.78 6.19 -7.53
N SER A 65 6.48 7.06 -6.57
CA SER A 65 6.13 6.66 -5.20
C SER A 65 4.71 7.11 -4.92
N VAL A 66 3.83 6.18 -4.57
CA VAL A 66 2.46 6.45 -4.16
C VAL A 66 2.36 6.17 -2.66
N SER A 67 1.84 7.12 -1.91
CA SER A 67 1.56 7.03 -0.49
C SER A 67 0.05 7.12 -0.29
N CYS A 68 -0.57 6.01 0.09
CA CYS A 68 -1.99 5.92 0.41
C CYS A 68 -2.17 5.87 1.92
N THR A 69 -2.80 6.88 2.50
CA THR A 69 -3.27 6.83 3.88
C THR A 69 -4.67 6.22 3.86
N ILE A 70 -4.87 5.13 4.59
CA ILE A 70 -6.14 4.41 4.68
C ILE A 70 -6.56 4.20 6.14
N GLU A 71 -7.85 4.03 6.36
CA GLU A 71 -8.38 3.53 7.63
C GLU A 71 -8.35 2.00 7.61
N ALA A 72 -7.32 1.42 8.24
CA ALA A 72 -7.23 0.00 8.44
C ALA A 72 -8.27 -0.43 9.49
N THR A 73 -9.04 -1.46 9.15
CA THR A 73 -10.04 -2.07 10.04
C THR A 73 -9.59 -3.42 10.58
N SER A 74 -8.62 -4.05 9.91
CA SER A 74 -8.02 -5.32 10.30
C SER A 74 -6.66 -5.50 9.65
N ARG A 75 -5.82 -6.37 10.24
CA ARG A 75 -4.51 -6.71 9.70
C ARG A 75 -4.60 -7.52 8.40
N GLN A 76 -5.58 -8.43 8.28
CA GLN A 76 -5.81 -9.18 7.04
C GLN A 76 -6.12 -8.26 5.85
N GLN A 77 -6.81 -7.15 6.10
CA GLN A 77 -7.09 -6.17 5.06
C GLN A 77 -5.80 -5.50 4.56
N LEU A 78 -4.92 -5.09 5.48
CA LEU A 78 -3.62 -4.53 5.12
C LEU A 78 -2.78 -5.54 4.34
N ASP A 79 -2.68 -6.77 4.84
CA ASP A 79 -1.92 -7.84 4.18
C ASP A 79 -2.44 -8.13 2.77
N ALA A 80 -3.77 -8.19 2.59
CA ALA A 80 -4.39 -8.34 1.28
C ALA A 80 -4.03 -7.19 0.33
N ILE A 81 -4.04 -5.95 0.81
CA ILE A 81 -3.63 -4.78 0.02
C ILE A 81 -2.15 -4.91 -0.37
N TYR A 82 -1.27 -5.21 0.58
CA TYR A 82 0.17 -5.38 0.32
C TYR A 82 0.44 -6.52 -0.67
N MET A 83 -0.28 -7.64 -0.57
CA MET A 83 -0.17 -8.75 -1.51
C MET A 83 -0.62 -8.39 -2.92
N ASP A 84 -1.78 -7.74 -3.08
CA ASP A 84 -2.32 -7.36 -4.40
C ASP A 84 -1.42 -6.28 -5.04
N LEU A 85 -0.93 -5.32 -4.25
CA LEU A 85 0.07 -4.34 -4.69
C LEU A 85 1.39 -5.01 -5.09
N ASN A 86 1.93 -5.91 -4.27
CA ASN A 86 3.19 -6.59 -4.59
C ASN A 86 3.04 -7.60 -5.75
N SER A 87 1.80 -7.99 -6.09
CA SER A 87 1.51 -8.83 -7.25
C SER A 87 1.53 -8.04 -8.57
N GLU A 88 1.45 -6.71 -8.54
CA GLU A 88 1.58 -5.85 -9.72
C GLU A 88 3.05 -5.78 -10.15
N ASN A 89 3.33 -6.06 -11.43
CA ASN A 89 4.70 -6.13 -11.95
C ASN A 89 5.44 -4.77 -11.90
N ASP A 90 4.67 -3.70 -11.87
CA ASP A 90 5.17 -2.34 -11.82
C ASP A 90 5.56 -1.90 -10.41
N ILE A 91 5.14 -2.63 -9.37
CA ILE A 91 5.48 -2.37 -7.98
C ILE A 91 6.78 -3.10 -7.64
N LEU A 92 7.76 -2.31 -7.20
CA LEU A 92 9.09 -2.81 -6.85
C LEU A 92 9.25 -2.99 -5.34
N LEU A 93 8.58 -2.14 -4.55
CA LEU A 93 8.65 -2.17 -3.10
C LEU A 93 7.39 -1.56 -2.50
N THR A 94 6.88 -2.17 -1.45
CA THR A 94 5.85 -1.59 -0.57
C THR A 94 6.38 -1.44 0.84
N LEU A 95 6.00 -0.34 1.52
CA LEU A 95 6.39 0.02 2.89
C LEU A 95 5.17 0.40 3.72
#